data_AF-A0A957X5J7-F1
#
_entry.id   AF-A0A957X5J7-F1
#
_cell.length_a   1.000
_cell.length_b   1.000
_cell.length_c   1.000
_cell.angle_alpha   90.00
_cell.angle_beta   90.00
_cell.angle_gamma   90.00
#
_symmetry.space_group_name_H-M   'P 1'
#
loop_
_entity.id
_entity.type
_entity.pdbx_description
1 polymer ?
#
loop_
_entity_poly.entity_id
_entity_poly.type
_entity_poly.pdbx_seq_one_letter_code
_entity_poly.pdbx_strand_id
1 'polypeptide(L)'
;MQPAVAQSGNQWRMDFFPNLDWAGAPAYTQYANIVDFNWGQGSPGPNLPSQNYTARMSTDVYFYSGVYRFNILADDEVRLTINSVNYFDTIGRGQAGKGFIVDIPMTQGMSHLTAEFRQYSGPGYIHIYWEYVKPDPSAPIYVPSQPAAPPPVSSASSLATQYGDYTLCIRQGLHQANCFQSNGQWNSPDLGSIQMEPQIVIWQQCQVDTRKIQRLYANRDPQDSKCSKTEAGWF
;
A
#
# COMPACT_ATOMS: atom_id res chain seq x y z
N MET A 1 1.55 -16.11 -12.61
CA MET A 1 2.29 -15.30 -11.61
C MET A 1 1.29 -14.32 -11.04
N GLN A 2 1.08 -14.32 -9.73
CA GLN A 2 -0.17 -13.85 -9.11
C GLN A 2 -0.20 -12.31 -8.94
N PRO A 3 -1.17 -11.60 -9.57
CA PRO A 3 -1.31 -10.13 -9.54
C PRO A 3 -1.60 -9.54 -8.14
N ALA A 4 -1.91 -10.38 -7.15
CA ALA A 4 -2.25 -9.99 -5.78
C ALA A 4 -1.04 -9.58 -4.91
N VAL A 5 0.18 -9.99 -5.25
CA VAL A 5 1.36 -9.74 -4.39
C VAL A 5 1.76 -8.26 -4.40
N ALA A 6 1.55 -7.56 -5.51
CA ALA A 6 1.96 -6.17 -5.65
C ALA A 6 1.07 -5.17 -4.88
N GLN A 7 -0.17 -5.56 -4.59
CA GLN A 7 -1.09 -4.80 -3.74
C GLN A 7 -1.10 -5.33 -2.30
N SER A 8 -0.42 -6.46 -2.04
CA SER A 8 -0.42 -7.11 -0.73
C SER A 8 0.12 -6.18 0.36
N GLY A 9 -0.60 -6.13 1.48
CA GLY A 9 -0.30 -5.24 2.60
C GLY A 9 -0.97 -3.86 2.56
N ASN A 10 -1.52 -3.45 1.42
CA ASN A 10 -2.26 -2.18 1.31
C ASN A 10 -3.76 -2.41 1.42
N GLN A 11 -4.44 -1.54 2.17
CA GLN A 11 -5.91 -1.52 2.22
C GLN A 11 -6.41 -0.40 1.33
N TRP A 12 -7.20 -0.77 0.32
CA TRP A 12 -7.93 0.16 -0.52
C TRP A 12 -9.20 0.60 0.19
N ARG A 13 -9.44 1.91 0.21
CA ARG A 13 -10.74 2.49 0.50
C ARG A 13 -11.45 2.73 -0.83
N MET A 14 -12.64 2.16 -0.97
CA MET A 14 -13.47 2.31 -2.17
C MET A 14 -14.76 3.04 -1.82
N ASP A 15 -14.89 4.25 -2.33
CA ASP A 15 -16.07 5.10 -2.17
C ASP A 15 -16.92 5.04 -3.44
N PHE A 16 -18.22 4.80 -3.30
CA PHE A 16 -19.14 4.70 -4.43
C PHE A 16 -20.20 5.80 -4.38
N PHE A 17 -20.56 6.30 -5.56
CA PHE A 17 -21.47 7.42 -5.72
C PHE A 17 -22.58 7.06 -6.72
N PRO A 18 -23.86 7.36 -6.42
CA PRO A 18 -25.00 7.03 -7.27
C PRO A 18 -25.20 8.08 -8.38
N ASN A 19 -24.10 8.55 -8.98
CA ASN A 19 -24.08 9.54 -10.06
C ASN A 19 -22.81 9.37 -10.91
N LEU A 20 -22.72 10.10 -12.02
CA LEU A 20 -21.62 10.01 -13.00
C LEU A 20 -20.45 10.98 -12.72
N ASP A 21 -20.52 11.79 -11.66
CA ASP A 21 -19.61 12.92 -11.45
C ASP A 21 -18.87 12.88 -10.10
N TRP A 22 -18.85 11.73 -9.41
CA TRP A 22 -18.29 11.60 -8.04
C TRP A 22 -18.80 12.67 -7.07
N ALA A 23 -20.04 13.12 -7.28
CA ALA A 23 -20.59 14.27 -6.58
C ALA A 23 -21.22 13.85 -5.24
N GLY A 24 -21.09 14.73 -4.24
CA GLY A 24 -21.67 14.55 -2.91
C GLY A 24 -20.90 13.57 -2.02
N ALA A 25 -21.56 13.09 -0.97
CA ALA A 25 -21.01 12.05 -0.11
C ALA A 25 -21.18 10.67 -0.77
N PRO A 26 -20.26 9.72 -0.54
CA PRO A 26 -20.42 8.36 -1.04
C PRO A 26 -21.66 7.70 -0.42
N ALA A 27 -22.45 7.01 -1.24
CA ALA A 27 -23.62 6.25 -0.79
C ALA A 27 -23.21 4.92 -0.12
N TYR A 28 -22.04 4.42 -0.47
CA TYR A 28 -21.46 3.20 0.07
C TYR A 28 -19.93 3.30 0.06
N THR A 29 -19.31 2.80 1.13
CA THR A 29 -17.86 2.71 1.24
C THR A 29 -17.51 1.29 1.67
N GLN A 30 -16.55 0.67 1.00
CA GLN A 30 -15.99 -0.62 1.38
C GLN A 30 -14.47 -0.55 1.42
N TYR A 31 -13.86 -1.53 2.08
CA TYR A 31 -12.42 -1.71 2.11
C TYR A 31 -12.04 -3.03 1.46
N ALA A 32 -10.95 -3.02 0.69
CA ALA A 32 -10.49 -4.19 -0.05
C ALA A 32 -8.97 -4.27 -0.04
N ASN A 33 -8.42 -5.48 -0.16
CA ASN A 33 -6.97 -5.65 -0.24
C ASN A 33 -6.46 -5.50 -1.68
N ILE A 34 -7.34 -5.70 -2.66
CA ILE A 34 -7.01 -5.61 -4.08
C ILE A 34 -8.12 -4.91 -4.88
N VAL A 35 -7.77 -4.28 -5.99
CA VAL A 35 -8.72 -3.76 -6.99
C VAL A 35 -8.90 -4.79 -8.11
N ASP A 36 -9.72 -5.80 -7.82
CA ASP A 36 -10.08 -6.89 -8.73
C ASP A 36 -11.57 -7.21 -8.55
N PHE A 37 -12.43 -6.46 -9.24
CA PHE A 37 -13.87 -6.49 -9.03
C PHE A 37 -14.63 -6.72 -10.33
N ASN A 38 -15.62 -7.61 -10.28
CA ASN A 38 -16.59 -7.81 -11.34
C ASN A 38 -17.99 -7.87 -10.74
N TRP A 39 -18.78 -6.82 -10.98
CA TRP A 39 -20.17 -6.72 -10.53
C TRP A 39 -21.16 -7.23 -11.58
N GLY A 40 -20.69 -7.50 -12.81
CA GLY A 40 -21.54 -7.86 -13.93
C GLY A 40 -22.65 -6.82 -14.10
N GLN A 41 -23.89 -7.28 -14.28
CA GLN A 41 -25.06 -6.40 -14.42
C GLN A 41 -25.65 -5.96 -13.06
N GLY A 42 -24.99 -6.31 -11.94
CA GLY A 42 -25.46 -6.07 -10.59
C GLY A 42 -25.03 -4.72 -10.03
N SER A 43 -25.59 -4.38 -8.86
CA SER A 43 -25.14 -3.23 -8.08
C SER A 43 -23.91 -3.59 -7.24
N PRO A 44 -22.91 -2.70 -7.12
CA PRO A 44 -21.73 -2.93 -6.29
C PRO A 44 -21.99 -2.83 -4.78
N GLY A 45 -23.17 -2.34 -4.37
CA GLY A 45 -23.48 -2.20 -2.94
C GLY A 45 -24.86 -1.61 -2.66
N PRO A 46 -25.23 -1.50 -1.38
CA PRO A 46 -26.51 -0.91 -0.97
C PRO A 46 -26.61 0.55 -1.44
N ASN A 47 -27.84 0.98 -1.78
CA ASN A 47 -28.16 2.34 -2.21
C ASN A 47 -27.43 2.82 -3.49
N LEU A 48 -26.86 1.90 -4.26
CA LEU A 48 -26.28 2.18 -5.57
C LEU A 48 -27.13 1.55 -6.67
N PRO A 49 -27.33 2.25 -7.80
CA PRO A 49 -27.89 1.64 -9.00
C PRO A 49 -26.90 0.63 -9.59
N SER A 50 -27.40 -0.29 -10.43
CA SER A 50 -26.54 -1.22 -11.19
C SER A 50 -25.81 -0.56 -12.35
N GLN A 51 -26.20 0.66 -12.73
CA GLN A 51 -25.69 1.44 -13.85
C GLN A 51 -25.69 2.92 -13.48
N ASN A 52 -24.96 3.76 -14.23
CA ASN A 52 -24.83 5.19 -13.97
C ASN A 52 -24.32 5.51 -12.56
N TYR A 53 -23.22 4.86 -12.17
CA TYR A 53 -22.55 5.09 -10.90
C TYR A 53 -21.05 5.33 -11.11
N THR A 54 -20.41 5.92 -10.10
CA THR A 54 -18.96 6.07 -10.06
C THR A 54 -18.37 5.47 -8.79
N ALA A 55 -17.10 5.10 -8.86
CA ALA A 55 -16.31 4.68 -7.71
C ALA A 55 -14.98 5.44 -7.66
N ARG A 56 -14.48 5.70 -6.46
CA ARG A 56 -13.12 6.20 -6.21
C ARG A 56 -12.43 5.21 -5.28
N MET A 57 -11.39 4.57 -5.78
CA MET A 57 -10.54 3.67 -5.02
C MET A 57 -9.25 4.40 -4.68
N SER A 58 -8.89 4.43 -3.41
CA SER A 58 -7.68 5.10 -2.94
C SER A 58 -6.90 4.21 -1.97
N THR A 59 -5.58 4.30 -2.02
CA THR A 59 -4.69 3.64 -1.07
C THR A 59 -3.33 4.32 -1.07
N ASP A 60 -2.57 4.15 0.00
CA ASP A 60 -1.17 4.58 0.07
C ASP A 60 -0.28 3.35 -0.08
N VAL A 61 0.60 3.37 -1.09
CA VAL A 61 1.49 2.25 -1.41
C VAL A 61 2.93 2.71 -1.32
N TYR A 62 3.78 1.91 -0.70
CA TYR A 62 5.22 2.10 -0.78
C TYR A 62 5.76 1.50 -2.09
N PHE A 63 6.45 2.32 -2.89
CA PHE A 63 7.18 1.85 -4.07
C PHE A 63 8.68 1.89 -3.81
N TYR A 64 9.41 0.94 -4.40
CA TYR A 64 10.85 1.07 -4.59
C TYR A 64 11.11 1.96 -5.81
N SER A 65 12.32 2.51 -5.92
CA SER A 65 12.70 3.22 -7.12
C SER A 65 12.75 2.25 -8.30
N GLY A 66 12.00 2.53 -9.36
CA GLY A 66 12.03 1.74 -10.58
C GLY A 66 10.77 1.87 -11.42
N VAL A 67 10.72 1.10 -12.50
CA VAL A 67 9.60 1.11 -13.42
C VAL A 67 8.61 0.02 -13.03
N TYR A 68 7.37 0.43 -12.80
CA TYR A 68 6.25 -0.47 -12.51
C TYR A 68 5.31 -0.53 -13.70
N ARG A 69 4.94 -1.75 -14.12
CA ARG A 69 3.99 -1.98 -15.19
C ARG A 69 2.60 -2.17 -14.62
N PHE A 70 1.74 -1.20 -14.87
CA PHE A 70 0.32 -1.27 -14.53
C PHE A 70 -0.45 -1.90 -15.68
N ASN A 71 -1.31 -2.84 -15.33
CA ASN A 71 -2.29 -3.42 -16.21
C ASN A 71 -3.67 -3.01 -15.70
N ILE A 72 -4.44 -2.37 -16.57
CA ILE A 72 -5.69 -1.71 -16.23
C ILE A 72 -6.75 -2.19 -17.21
N LEU A 73 -7.84 -2.71 -16.69
CA LEU A 73 -9.03 -3.09 -17.44
C LEU A 73 -10.25 -2.58 -16.69
N ALA A 74 -11.13 -1.85 -17.37
CA ALA A 74 -12.36 -1.35 -16.79
C ALA A 74 -13.48 -1.30 -17.82
N ASP A 75 -14.70 -1.42 -17.33
CA ASP A 75 -15.94 -1.25 -18.09
C ASP A 75 -16.91 -0.44 -17.22
N ASP A 76 -17.04 0.88 -17.42
CA ASP A 76 -16.69 1.61 -18.66
C ASP A 76 -15.34 2.36 -18.63
N GLU A 77 -15.20 3.36 -17.76
CA GLU A 77 -14.07 4.31 -17.81
C GLU A 77 -13.27 4.31 -16.52
N VAL A 78 -11.96 4.57 -16.64
CA VAL A 78 -11.04 4.62 -15.51
C VAL A 78 -9.97 5.67 -15.71
N ARG A 79 -9.63 6.36 -14.62
CA ARG A 79 -8.46 7.25 -14.52
C ARG A 79 -7.60 6.79 -13.35
N LEU A 80 -6.30 6.66 -13.58
CA LEU A 80 -5.31 6.40 -12.55
C LEU A 80 -4.48 7.65 -12.30
N THR A 81 -4.46 8.08 -11.05
CA THR A 81 -3.60 9.15 -10.55
C THR A 81 -2.68 8.63 -9.44
N ILE A 82 -1.46 9.15 -9.40
CA ILE A 82 -0.46 8.85 -8.38
C ILE A 82 0.09 10.17 -7.90
N ASN A 83 0.00 10.45 -6.59
CA ASN A 83 0.38 11.72 -5.99
C ASN A 83 -0.28 12.92 -6.71
N SER A 84 -1.55 12.78 -7.07
CA SER A 84 -2.34 13.76 -7.84
C SER A 84 -1.90 13.99 -9.29
N VAL A 85 -0.90 13.27 -9.80
CA VAL A 85 -0.50 13.30 -11.21
C VAL A 85 -1.28 12.24 -11.98
N ASN A 86 -1.87 12.62 -13.12
CA ASN A 86 -2.59 11.72 -14.02
C ASN A 86 -1.59 10.92 -14.87
N TYR A 87 -1.59 9.60 -14.71
CA TYR A 87 -0.75 8.69 -15.49
C TYR A 87 -1.54 7.90 -16.53
N PHE A 88 -2.85 7.75 -16.35
CA PHE A 88 -3.72 7.04 -17.28
C PHE A 88 -5.16 7.57 -17.18
N ASP A 89 -5.83 7.72 -18.32
CA ASP A 89 -7.16 8.33 -18.39
C ASP A 89 -7.94 7.87 -19.62
N THR A 90 -9.09 7.23 -19.38
CA THR A 90 -10.07 6.87 -20.42
C THR A 90 -11.39 7.65 -20.33
N ILE A 91 -11.49 8.63 -19.43
CA ILE A 91 -12.72 9.40 -19.18
C ILE A 91 -13.13 10.16 -20.44
N GLY A 92 -14.36 9.94 -20.91
CA GLY A 92 -14.94 10.51 -22.13
C GLY A 92 -14.34 9.95 -23.43
N ARG A 93 -13.58 8.84 -23.38
CA ARG A 93 -12.85 8.32 -24.56
C ARG A 93 -13.49 7.10 -25.21
N GLY A 94 -14.56 6.55 -24.65
CA GLY A 94 -15.28 5.40 -25.24
C GLY A 94 -14.40 4.15 -25.35
N GLN A 95 -13.64 3.83 -24.28
CA GLN A 95 -12.69 2.72 -24.23
C GLN A 95 -13.11 1.58 -23.29
N ALA A 96 -14.42 1.45 -23.05
CA ALA A 96 -15.00 0.38 -22.23
C ALA A 96 -14.52 -1.01 -22.65
N GLY A 97 -14.18 -1.84 -21.65
CA GLY A 97 -13.75 -3.22 -21.81
C GLY A 97 -12.38 -3.41 -22.49
N LYS A 98 -11.63 -2.33 -22.74
CA LYS A 98 -10.28 -2.43 -23.31
C LYS A 98 -9.24 -2.53 -22.19
N GLY A 99 -8.33 -3.50 -22.33
CA GLY A 99 -7.17 -3.66 -21.46
C GLY A 99 -6.02 -2.75 -21.91
N PHE A 100 -5.34 -2.15 -20.94
CA PHE A 100 -4.21 -1.25 -21.14
C PHE A 100 -3.02 -1.65 -20.28
N ILE A 101 -1.83 -1.41 -20.82
CA ILE A 101 -0.56 -1.61 -20.13
C ILE A 101 0.16 -0.26 -20.12
N VAL A 102 0.56 0.20 -18.93
CA VAL A 102 1.26 1.47 -18.73
C VAL A 102 2.46 1.25 -17.83
N ASP A 103 3.64 1.62 -18.32
CA ASP A 103 4.87 1.58 -17.53
C ASP A 103 5.07 2.94 -16.86
N ILE A 104 5.10 2.96 -15.53
CA ILE A 104 5.20 4.16 -14.70
C ILE A 104 6.52 4.14 -13.92
N PRO A 105 7.41 5.13 -14.11
CA PRO A 105 8.57 5.28 -13.25
C PRO A 105 8.12 5.79 -11.88
N MET A 106 8.57 5.10 -10.83
CA MET A 106 8.28 5.42 -9.45
C MET A 106 9.57 5.81 -8.74
N THR A 107 9.51 6.87 -7.95
CA THR A 107 10.54 7.18 -6.96
C THR A 107 10.30 6.33 -5.71
N GLN A 108 11.37 5.96 -5.02
CA GLN A 108 11.24 5.26 -3.76
C GLN A 108 10.47 6.10 -2.74
N GLY A 109 9.49 5.48 -2.07
CA GLY A 109 8.71 6.11 -1.00
C GLY A 109 7.22 5.78 -1.05
N MET A 110 6.48 6.36 -0.11
CA MET A 110 5.01 6.30 -0.12
C MET A 110 4.46 7.13 -1.28
N SER A 111 3.52 6.54 -2.01
CA SER A 111 2.75 7.21 -3.05
C SER A 111 1.27 6.98 -2.83
N HIS A 112 0.49 8.04 -2.95
CA HIS A 112 -0.96 7.99 -2.87
C HIS A 112 -1.54 7.64 -4.24
N LEU A 113 -2.20 6.49 -4.35
CA LEU A 113 -2.85 6.03 -5.56
C LEU A 113 -4.34 6.36 -5.48
N THR A 114 -4.89 6.88 -6.57
CA THR A 114 -6.34 7.02 -6.74
C THR A 114 -6.75 6.54 -8.12
N ALA A 115 -7.65 5.57 -8.16
CA ALA A 115 -8.35 5.11 -9.36
C ALA A 115 -9.80 5.61 -9.32
N GLU A 116 -10.17 6.44 -10.29
CA GLU A 116 -11.54 6.89 -10.47
C GLU A 116 -12.19 6.06 -11.57
N PHE A 117 -13.30 5.39 -11.26
CA PHE A 117 -14.03 4.50 -12.14
C PHE A 117 -15.45 5.04 -12.40
N ARG A 118 -15.92 4.92 -13.64
CA ARG A 118 -17.26 5.33 -14.05
C ARG A 118 -17.92 4.20 -14.85
N GLN A 119 -19.16 3.90 -14.49
CA GLN A 119 -20.03 2.93 -15.15
C GLN A 119 -21.29 3.65 -15.67
N TYR A 120 -21.51 3.66 -16.98
CA TYR A 120 -22.73 4.14 -17.63
C TYR A 120 -23.77 3.04 -17.79
N SER A 121 -23.44 1.93 -18.46
CA SER A 121 -24.40 0.87 -18.79
C SER A 121 -23.74 -0.49 -19.02
N GLY A 122 -24.54 -1.56 -18.96
CA GLY A 122 -24.02 -2.90 -19.20
C GLY A 122 -23.23 -3.45 -17.99
N PRO A 123 -22.26 -4.36 -18.21
CA PRO A 123 -21.54 -5.01 -17.13
C PRO A 123 -20.50 -4.07 -16.50
N GLY A 124 -20.45 -3.98 -15.18
CA GLY A 124 -19.44 -3.22 -14.44
C GLY A 124 -18.32 -4.09 -13.92
N TYR A 125 -17.08 -3.78 -14.29
CA TYR A 125 -15.89 -4.41 -13.73
C TYR A 125 -14.68 -3.49 -13.80
N ILE A 126 -13.73 -3.75 -12.91
CA ILE A 126 -12.44 -3.06 -12.87
C ILE A 126 -11.37 -3.97 -12.27
N HIS A 127 -10.26 -4.05 -12.99
CA HIS A 127 -9.08 -4.82 -12.63
C HIS A 127 -7.87 -3.91 -12.78
N ILE A 128 -7.16 -3.70 -11.67
CA ILE A 128 -5.89 -2.99 -11.67
C ILE A 128 -4.88 -3.90 -10.99
N TYR A 129 -3.77 -4.16 -11.66
CA TYR A 129 -2.63 -4.85 -11.07
C TYR A 129 -1.34 -4.24 -11.58
N TRP A 130 -0.26 -4.36 -10.82
CA TRP A 130 1.05 -3.90 -11.28
C TRP A 130 2.15 -4.88 -10.91
N GLU A 131 3.28 -4.76 -11.59
CA GLU A 131 4.49 -5.53 -11.30
C GLU A 131 5.72 -4.64 -11.43
N TYR A 132 6.76 -4.93 -10.64
CA TYR A 132 8.06 -4.31 -10.81
C TYR A 132 8.76 -4.90 -12.04
N VAL A 133 9.11 -4.06 -13.01
CA VAL A 133 9.73 -4.51 -14.26
C VAL A 133 11.24 -4.45 -14.18
N LYS A 134 11.77 -3.27 -13.85
CA LYS A 134 13.21 -3.00 -13.88
C LYS A 134 13.56 -1.75 -13.05
N PRO A 135 14.83 -1.61 -12.63
CA PRO A 135 15.32 -0.34 -12.09
C PRO A 135 15.13 0.79 -13.10
N ASP A 136 14.88 2.00 -12.63
CA ASP A 136 14.84 3.20 -13.48
C ASP A 136 16.26 3.81 -13.52
N PRO A 137 16.98 3.70 -14.64
CA PRO A 137 18.33 4.26 -14.76
C PRO A 137 18.34 5.79 -14.92
N SER A 138 17.18 6.45 -15.01
CA SER A 138 17.01 7.88 -15.30
C SER A 138 16.35 8.71 -14.19
N ALA A 139 15.95 8.09 -13.07
CA ALA A 139 15.35 8.83 -11.96
C ALA A 139 16.38 9.80 -11.33
N PRO A 140 16.14 11.12 -11.33
CA PRO A 140 16.98 12.04 -10.57
C PRO A 140 16.90 11.68 -9.09
N ILE A 141 18.04 11.60 -8.40
CA ILE A 141 18.08 11.44 -6.94
C ILE A 141 17.50 12.72 -6.34
N TYR A 142 16.20 12.74 -6.05
CA TYR A 142 15.60 13.78 -5.23
C TYR A 142 15.99 13.51 -3.78
N VAL A 143 17.07 14.14 -3.32
CA VAL A 143 17.37 14.26 -1.89
C VAL A 143 16.40 15.31 -1.34
N PRO A 144 15.38 14.97 -0.53
CA PRO A 144 14.53 15.99 0.05
C PRO A 144 15.39 16.87 0.96
N SER A 145 15.35 18.19 0.78
CA SER A 145 15.96 19.12 1.73
C SER A 145 15.29 18.93 3.09
N GLN A 146 16.07 18.43 4.04
CA GLN A 146 15.70 18.08 5.40
C GLN A 146 14.98 19.25 6.11
N PRO A 147 13.74 19.07 6.63
CA PRO A 147 13.16 20.02 7.58
C PRO A 147 14.01 20.06 8.85
N ALA A 148 14.17 21.25 9.44
CA ALA A 148 14.92 21.43 10.68
C ALA A 148 14.42 20.48 11.77
N ALA A 149 15.37 19.78 12.41
CA ALA A 149 15.10 18.71 13.35
C ALA A 149 14.30 19.19 14.57
N PRO A 150 13.29 18.41 15.04
CA PRO A 150 12.71 18.61 16.36
C PRO A 150 13.73 18.23 17.46
N PRO A 151 13.59 18.76 18.69
CA PRO A 151 14.57 18.56 19.75
C PRO A 151 14.69 17.08 20.14
N PRO A 152 15.85 16.65 20.65
CA PRO A 152 16.15 15.25 20.87
C PRO A 152 15.33 14.70 22.03
N VAL A 153 14.56 13.64 21.77
CA VAL A 153 14.05 12.74 22.81
C VAL A 153 15.12 11.69 23.09
N SER A 154 15.41 11.46 24.38
CA SER A 154 16.60 10.74 24.84
C SER A 154 16.55 9.21 24.63
N SER A 155 17.66 8.72 24.05
CA SER A 155 18.38 7.46 24.32
C SER A 155 17.58 6.15 24.48
N ALA A 156 17.27 5.51 23.35
CA ALA A 156 17.72 4.14 23.15
C ALA A 156 19.06 4.21 22.38
N SER A 157 20.13 3.74 23.02
CA SER A 157 21.49 3.72 22.48
C SER A 157 21.63 2.55 21.52
N SER A 158 21.52 2.87 20.24
CA SER A 158 21.88 2.02 19.09
C SER A 158 21.40 0.56 19.08
N LEU A 159 20.44 0.21 18.23
CA LEU A 159 20.13 -1.20 17.93
C LEU A 159 20.88 -1.64 16.67
N ALA A 160 22.21 -1.76 16.77
CA ALA A 160 23.04 -2.26 15.68
C ALA A 160 23.26 -3.78 15.80
N THR A 161 22.96 -4.53 14.74
CA THR A 161 23.24 -5.96 14.62
C THR A 161 24.25 -6.21 13.51
N GLN A 162 24.71 -7.46 13.37
CA GLN A 162 25.57 -7.88 12.25
C GLN A 162 24.94 -7.67 10.87
N TYR A 163 23.63 -7.40 10.82
CA TYR A 163 22.85 -7.20 9.60
C TYR A 163 22.42 -5.73 9.39
N GLY A 164 22.73 -4.81 10.32
CA GLY A 164 22.46 -3.37 10.14
C GLY A 164 22.13 -2.59 11.42
N ASP A 165 22.05 -1.26 11.31
CA ASP A 165 21.67 -0.35 12.40
C ASP A 165 20.20 0.07 12.30
N TYR A 166 19.40 -0.32 13.28
CA TYR A 166 17.95 -0.15 13.33
C TYR A 166 17.51 1.10 14.11
N THR A 167 18.45 1.90 14.59
CA THR A 167 18.19 3.02 15.52
C THR A 167 17.34 4.12 14.91
N LEU A 168 17.57 4.43 13.62
CA LEU A 168 16.83 5.47 12.91
C LEU A 168 15.39 5.05 12.64
N CYS A 169 15.16 3.77 12.33
CA CYS A 169 13.84 3.21 12.15
C CYS A 169 12.96 3.32 13.40
N ILE A 170 13.53 2.99 14.57
CA ILE A 170 12.85 3.12 15.87
C ILE A 170 12.48 4.59 16.12
N ARG A 171 13.37 5.53 15.81
CA ARG A 171 13.11 6.97 15.96
C ARG A 171 12.01 7.49 15.02
N GLN A 172 11.76 6.79 13.92
CA GLN A 172 10.80 7.20 12.89
C GLN A 172 9.49 6.42 12.92
N GLY A 173 9.35 5.42 13.80
CA GLY A 173 8.13 4.61 13.90
C GLY A 173 7.82 3.79 12.64
N LEU A 174 8.87 3.38 11.90
CA LEU A 174 8.72 2.68 10.64
C LEU A 174 8.43 1.18 10.83
N HIS A 175 7.64 0.63 9.91
CA HIS A 175 7.28 -0.78 9.85
C HIS A 175 8.51 -1.68 9.68
N GLN A 176 8.50 -2.85 10.32
CA GLN A 176 9.60 -3.82 10.37
C GLN A 176 10.20 -4.20 9.02
N ALA A 177 9.36 -4.59 8.06
CA ALA A 177 9.79 -4.97 6.72
C ALA A 177 10.50 -3.81 5.99
N ASN A 178 10.25 -2.56 6.36
CA ASN A 178 10.81 -1.37 5.72
C ASN A 178 12.16 -0.96 6.33
N CYS A 179 12.60 -1.66 7.39
CA CYS A 179 13.88 -1.42 8.06
C CYS A 179 14.99 -2.35 7.60
N PHE A 180 14.69 -3.28 6.70
CA PHE A 180 15.68 -4.16 6.10
C PHE A 180 16.18 -3.54 4.80
N GLN A 181 17.44 -3.10 4.81
CA GLN A 181 18.22 -3.03 3.57
C GLN A 181 18.94 -4.36 3.43
N SER A 182 18.52 -5.17 2.46
CA SER A 182 19.25 -6.38 2.09
C SER A 182 20.70 -6.02 1.80
N ASN A 183 21.64 -6.73 2.40
CA ASN A 183 23.05 -6.64 2.03
C ASN A 183 23.33 -7.42 0.72
N GLY A 184 22.29 -7.90 0.03
CA GLY A 184 22.38 -8.67 -1.21
C GLY A 184 22.83 -10.12 -1.01
N GLN A 185 23.00 -10.58 0.23
CA GLN A 185 23.34 -11.98 0.51
C GLN A 185 22.08 -12.84 0.61
N TRP A 186 22.22 -14.11 0.22
CA TRP A 186 21.11 -15.08 0.16
C TRP A 186 20.43 -15.32 1.52
N ASN A 187 21.13 -15.05 2.63
CA ASN A 187 20.62 -15.16 3.99
C ASN A 187 19.88 -13.90 4.47
N SER A 188 19.56 -12.96 3.58
CA SER A 188 18.84 -11.74 3.94
C SER A 188 17.35 -12.03 4.26
N PRO A 189 16.80 -11.52 5.37
CA PRO A 189 15.46 -11.86 5.90
C PRO A 189 14.28 -11.41 5.03
N ASP A 190 14.51 -10.42 4.16
CA ASP A 190 13.52 -9.83 3.26
C ASP A 190 13.11 -10.77 2.12
N LEU A 191 13.82 -11.88 1.92
CA LEU A 191 13.53 -12.86 0.88
C LEU A 191 12.50 -13.94 1.28
N GLY A 192 11.99 -13.97 2.52
CA GLY A 192 10.89 -14.91 2.81
C GLY A 192 10.31 -15.04 4.22
N SER A 193 10.83 -14.37 5.26
CA SER A 193 10.37 -14.62 6.65
C SER A 193 9.46 -13.53 7.23
N ILE A 194 9.68 -12.26 6.88
CA ILE A 194 9.12 -11.15 7.68
C ILE A 194 7.73 -10.67 7.26
N GLN A 195 7.25 -11.07 6.08
CA GLN A 195 5.94 -10.64 5.55
C GLN A 195 4.74 -11.38 6.16
N MET A 196 4.98 -12.50 6.86
CA MET A 196 3.93 -13.35 7.44
C MET A 196 3.82 -13.22 8.97
N GLU A 197 4.70 -12.45 9.61
CA GLU A 197 4.69 -12.27 11.06
C GLU A 197 3.86 -11.05 11.51
N PRO A 198 3.17 -11.13 12.66
CA PRO A 198 2.46 -10.00 13.22
C PRO A 198 3.42 -8.88 13.63
N GLN A 199 2.97 -7.64 13.50
CA GLN A 199 3.73 -6.43 13.83
C GLN A 199 4.26 -6.46 15.27
N ILE A 200 5.56 -6.18 15.45
CA ILE A 200 6.10 -5.90 16.79
C ILE A 200 5.73 -4.49 17.20
N VAL A 201 4.84 -4.40 18.20
CA VAL A 201 4.32 -3.14 18.73
C VAL A 201 5.27 -2.52 19.75
N ILE A 202 6.06 -3.35 20.45
CA ILE A 202 7.05 -2.92 21.44
C ILE A 202 8.39 -3.57 21.13
N TRP A 203 9.42 -2.76 20.89
CA TRP A 203 10.77 -3.22 20.55
C TRP A 203 11.65 -3.34 21.79
N GLN A 204 11.36 -4.32 22.63
CA GLN A 204 12.12 -4.61 23.83
C GLN A 204 12.65 -6.03 23.77
N GLN A 205 13.92 -6.25 24.13
CA GLN A 205 14.47 -7.61 24.19
C GLN A 205 13.64 -8.50 25.13
N CYS A 206 13.24 -9.67 24.64
CA CYS A 206 12.53 -10.68 25.41
C CYS A 206 13.11 -12.08 25.18
N GLN A 207 12.65 -13.07 25.94
CA GLN A 207 13.07 -14.46 25.77
C GLN A 207 12.08 -15.23 24.90
N VAL A 208 12.58 -16.23 24.18
CA VAL A 208 11.79 -17.14 23.33
C VAL A 208 10.52 -17.62 24.06
N ASP A 209 9.40 -17.58 23.35
CA ASP A 209 8.09 -18.04 23.81
C ASP A 209 7.53 -17.36 25.08
N THR A 210 8.13 -16.25 25.51
CA THR A 210 7.61 -15.48 26.64
C THR A 210 6.35 -14.72 26.21
N ARG A 211 5.31 -14.79 27.05
CA ARG A 211 4.12 -13.93 26.95
C ARG A 211 4.07 -12.96 28.11
N LYS A 212 3.61 -11.74 27.84
CA LYS A 212 3.40 -10.71 28.87
C LYS A 212 2.12 -9.93 28.57
N ILE A 213 1.36 -9.66 29.62
CA ILE A 213 0.31 -8.65 29.59
C ILE A 213 0.98 -7.30 29.82
N GLN A 214 0.97 -6.45 28.80
CA GLN A 214 1.59 -5.13 28.85
C GLN A 214 0.85 -4.14 27.96
N ARG A 215 1.08 -2.84 28.22
CA ARG A 215 0.38 -1.78 27.50
C ARG A 215 1.06 -1.52 26.16
N LEU A 216 0.45 -2.05 25.10
CA LEU A 216 0.97 -1.95 23.72
C LEU A 216 0.69 -0.59 23.07
N TYR A 217 -0.41 0.06 23.43
CA TYR A 217 -0.81 1.35 22.87
C TYR A 217 -1.19 2.32 23.99
N ALA A 218 -0.77 3.58 23.87
CA ALA A 218 -1.03 4.62 24.87
C ALA A 218 -2.53 4.77 25.22
N ASN A 219 -3.40 4.52 24.23
CA ASN A 219 -4.86 4.71 24.34
C ASN A 219 -5.64 3.40 24.50
N ARG A 220 -4.99 2.29 24.88
CA ARG A 220 -5.66 0.99 25.08
C ARG A 220 -5.29 0.37 26.42
N ASP A 221 -6.15 -0.52 26.89
CA ASP A 221 -5.86 -1.35 28.05
C ASP A 221 -4.73 -2.35 27.73
N PRO A 222 -3.98 -2.83 28.74
CA PRO A 222 -2.93 -3.81 28.56
C PRO A 222 -3.42 -5.06 27.81
N GLN A 223 -2.65 -5.51 26.83
CA GLN A 223 -2.98 -6.64 25.97
C GLN A 223 -1.96 -7.76 26.18
N ASP A 224 -2.37 -9.01 25.93
CA ASP A 224 -1.43 -10.13 25.86
C ASP A 224 -0.51 -9.95 24.65
N SER A 225 0.78 -10.11 24.88
CA SER A 225 1.82 -9.99 23.86
C SER A 225 2.74 -11.19 23.93
N LYS A 226 3.13 -11.71 22.77
CA LYS A 226 4.09 -12.82 22.64
C LYS A 226 5.37 -12.29 22.01
N CYS A 227 6.50 -12.70 22.57
CA CYS A 227 7.82 -12.46 22.02
C CYS A 227 7.93 -13.08 20.61
N SER A 228 8.27 -12.26 19.62
CA SER A 228 8.43 -12.61 18.22
C SER A 228 9.91 -12.73 17.86
N LYS A 229 10.24 -13.68 16.98
CA LYS A 229 11.63 -13.92 16.57
C LYS A 229 11.93 -13.18 15.29
N THR A 230 12.83 -12.21 15.37
CA THR A 230 13.45 -11.60 14.20
C THR A 230 14.85 -12.14 14.00
N GLU A 231 15.46 -11.89 12.84
CA GLU A 231 16.89 -12.17 12.65
C GLU A 231 17.81 -11.25 13.48
N ALA A 232 17.29 -10.15 14.00
CA ALA A 232 17.97 -9.26 14.94
C ALA A 232 17.90 -9.75 16.40
N GLY A 233 17.08 -10.77 16.70
CA GLY A 233 16.83 -11.26 18.05
C GLY A 233 15.34 -11.34 18.38
N TRP A 234 15.05 -11.54 19.67
CA TRP A 234 13.70 -11.75 20.21
C TRP A 234 13.14 -10.43 20.76
N PHE A 235 11.97 -10.01 20.28
CA PHE A 235 11.31 -8.75 20.64
C PHE A 235 9.80 -8.90 20.81
#